data_AF-A0AAE0CB85-F1
#
_entry.id   AF-A0AAE0CB85-F1
#
_cell.length_a   1.000
_cell.length_b   1.000
_cell.length_c   1.000
_cell.angle_alpha   90.00
_cell.angle_beta   90.00
_cell.angle_gamma   90.00
#
_symmetry.space_group_name_H-M   'P 1'
#
loop_
_entity.id
_entity.type
_entity.pdbx_description
1 polymer ?
#
loop_
_entity_poly.entity_id
_entity_poly.type
_entity_poly.pdbx_seq_one_letter_code
_entity_poly.pdbx_strand_id
1 'polypeptide(L)'
;MVEGSLSLSSWNIAAVNNNPFEYWITHNNDGYNKLMLGVQDFIEAPGDKDLLVSEVFTADMFRELKDAMIAEGWKGIDETEAEWDANYKNRKIISGFLKDKEIGAKRLASMPDRITNTINTVNEGAVCRPTVINLYEGNLETAAGWWSQWKDFMFTKEVQIKTKAGVETKKVCQLLEKIKNSKYPAITVAEEEISIPLQTLCQAIFDAILVHIMNTESPGTWHALKMSMCEALNKKKDDSTLSILSDVYGDSDVIFLQEVAATFIDKAQKTSLGSSHHILVPEKLDGKRDQNSIILAKKATFTVETVKEVTSDIESSFDASVPVAGGDLFAVTIDDVNGKKFVLASFHGDTNGLATLPVVTAVNSFVDNLSEPHKFLFGLDANTNVEGSSKILGMNEFVSHYLQLGLTSCWGDTPDPLRIKTTYNARTYLQPQLNKAIRSDEKESKGNNNPNDFILFKKADFQPLSVLKDNTGKKEYVEGMSFPTLEFPSDHGVISTKVEPVLGKEEL
;
A
#
# COMPACT_ATOMS: atom_id res chain seq x y z
N MET A 1 -8.79 -19.81 32.04
CA MET A 1 -7.56 -19.55 31.26
C MET A 1 -6.45 -20.24 32.01
N VAL A 2 -5.65 -21.08 31.34
CA VAL A 2 -4.45 -21.67 31.96
C VAL A 2 -3.49 -20.53 32.30
N GLU A 3 -2.86 -20.58 33.45
CA GLU A 3 -1.85 -19.59 33.85
C GLU A 3 -0.75 -19.51 32.77
N GLY A 4 -0.37 -18.29 32.38
CA GLY A 4 0.61 -18.07 31.30
C GLY A 4 0.07 -18.16 29.88
N SER A 5 -1.25 -18.29 29.67
CA SER A 5 -1.86 -18.12 28.34
C SER A 5 -1.74 -16.67 27.88
N LEU A 6 -1.52 -16.46 26.58
CA LEU A 6 -1.40 -15.13 25.97
C LEU A 6 -2.35 -14.97 24.79
N SER A 7 -2.89 -13.77 24.64
CA SER A 7 -3.63 -13.34 23.44
C SER A 7 -2.73 -12.49 22.56
N LEU A 8 -2.58 -12.86 21.30
CA LEU A 8 -1.66 -12.24 20.35
C LEU A 8 -2.44 -11.75 19.13
N SER A 9 -2.04 -10.63 18.57
CA SER A 9 -2.57 -10.13 17.30
C SER A 9 -1.44 -9.62 16.40
N SER A 10 -1.57 -9.79 15.08
CA SER A 10 -0.68 -9.19 14.09
C SER A 10 -1.50 -8.52 12.99
N TRP A 11 -1.06 -7.36 12.54
CA TRP A 11 -1.73 -6.64 11.46
C TRP A 11 -0.78 -5.74 10.68
N ASN A 12 -0.68 -5.98 9.36
CA ASN A 12 -0.18 -4.97 8.45
C ASN A 12 -1.24 -3.88 8.26
N ILE A 13 -0.94 -2.67 8.73
CA ILE A 13 -1.88 -1.55 8.72
C ILE A 13 -1.71 -0.61 7.52
N ALA A 14 -0.92 -0.99 6.51
CA ALA A 14 -1.09 -0.44 5.17
C ALA A 14 -2.56 -0.67 4.76
N ALA A 15 -3.29 0.25 4.13
CA ALA A 15 -2.91 1.02 2.97
C ALA A 15 -3.43 2.46 3.06
N VAL A 16 -2.61 3.43 2.62
CA VAL A 16 -3.16 4.67 2.04
C VAL A 16 -2.73 4.63 0.59
N ASN A 17 -3.66 4.30 -0.28
CA ASN A 17 -3.48 4.65 -1.67
C ASN A 17 -4.01 6.06 -1.91
N ASN A 18 -3.18 6.93 -2.49
CA ASN A 18 -3.66 8.24 -2.92
C ASN A 18 -4.80 8.09 -3.93
N ASN A 19 -4.81 7.01 -4.71
CA ASN A 19 -5.88 6.69 -5.64
C ASN A 19 -7.01 5.90 -4.95
N PRO A 20 -8.19 6.50 -4.68
CA PRO A 20 -9.31 5.83 -4.02
C PRO A 20 -9.92 4.70 -4.87
N PHE A 21 -9.59 4.64 -6.17
CA PHE A 21 -10.07 3.62 -7.09
C PHE A 21 -9.02 2.57 -7.45
N GLU A 22 -7.81 2.59 -6.88
CA GLU A 22 -6.74 1.68 -7.33
C GLU A 22 -7.12 0.21 -7.21
N TYR A 23 -7.86 -0.14 -6.15
CA TYR A 23 -8.32 -1.48 -5.88
C TYR A 23 -9.85 -1.60 -5.92
N TRP A 24 -10.33 -2.78 -6.30
CA TRP A 24 -11.71 -3.17 -6.06
C TRP A 24 -11.93 -3.18 -4.55
N ILE A 25 -12.99 -2.49 -4.09
CA ILE A 25 -13.37 -2.48 -2.68
C ILE A 25 -14.79 -3.00 -2.52
N THR A 26 -15.12 -3.39 -1.29
CA THR A 26 -16.51 -3.62 -0.90
C THR A 26 -17.11 -2.29 -0.43
N HIS A 27 -18.19 -1.88 -1.08
CA HIS A 27 -18.85 -0.60 -0.82
C HIS A 27 -20.35 -0.80 -0.61
N ASN A 28 -20.91 -0.13 0.40
CA ASN A 28 -22.33 -0.21 0.77
C ASN A 28 -23.29 0.53 -0.21
N ASN A 29 -22.78 1.05 -1.33
CA ASN A 29 -23.54 1.81 -2.30
C ASN A 29 -23.51 1.06 -3.63
N ASP A 30 -24.66 0.58 -4.08
CA ASP A 30 -24.77 -0.17 -5.35
C ASP A 30 -24.29 0.63 -6.57
N GLY A 31 -24.29 1.96 -6.48
CA GLY A 31 -23.72 2.86 -7.49
C GLY A 31 -22.22 2.67 -7.70
N TYR A 32 -21.47 2.24 -6.69
CA TYR A 32 -20.05 1.92 -6.82
C TYR A 32 -19.85 0.72 -7.76
N ASN A 33 -20.52 -0.40 -7.51
CA ASN A 33 -20.37 -1.60 -8.34
C ASN A 33 -20.78 -1.34 -9.79
N LYS A 34 -21.88 -0.60 -10.00
CA LYS A 34 -22.31 -0.19 -11.34
C LYS A 34 -21.25 0.67 -12.05
N LEU A 35 -20.71 1.67 -11.37
CA LEU A 35 -19.64 2.51 -11.91
C LEU A 35 -18.40 1.69 -12.28
N MET A 36 -17.91 0.86 -11.36
CA MET A 36 -16.64 0.15 -11.57
C MET A 36 -16.75 -0.94 -12.64
N LEU A 37 -17.88 -1.65 -12.71
CA LEU A 37 -18.17 -2.57 -13.83
C LEU A 37 -18.35 -1.81 -15.14
N GLY A 38 -19.03 -0.66 -15.13
CA GLY A 38 -19.16 0.21 -16.30
C GLY A 38 -17.81 0.68 -16.84
N VAL A 39 -16.89 1.09 -15.96
CA VAL A 39 -15.51 1.47 -16.32
C VAL A 39 -14.76 0.28 -16.93
N GLN A 40 -14.86 -0.90 -16.33
CA GLN A 40 -14.26 -2.12 -16.86
C GLN A 40 -14.79 -2.41 -18.27
N ASP A 41 -16.11 -2.38 -18.46
CA ASP A 41 -16.74 -2.69 -19.74
C ASP A 41 -16.43 -1.62 -20.80
N PHE A 42 -16.39 -0.34 -20.41
CA PHE A 42 -15.92 0.75 -21.27
C PHE A 42 -14.52 0.45 -21.78
N ILE A 43 -13.58 0.08 -20.90
CA ILE A 43 -12.19 -0.14 -21.32
C ILE A 43 -12.04 -1.47 -22.07
N GLU A 44 -12.77 -2.51 -21.71
CA GLU A 44 -12.65 -3.82 -22.35
C GLU A 44 -13.31 -3.87 -23.73
N ALA A 45 -14.51 -3.31 -23.85
CA ALA A 45 -15.34 -3.34 -25.05
C ALA A 45 -16.00 -1.97 -25.27
N PRO A 46 -15.23 -0.92 -25.62
CA PRO A 46 -15.76 0.46 -25.68
C PRO A 46 -16.82 0.66 -26.76
N GLY A 47 -16.81 -0.14 -27.83
CA GLY A 47 -17.74 0.02 -28.96
C GLY A 47 -17.71 1.45 -29.50
N ASP A 48 -18.89 2.04 -29.69
CA ASP A 48 -19.04 3.42 -30.19
C ASP A 48 -18.57 4.50 -29.18
N LYS A 49 -18.33 4.12 -27.92
CA LYS A 49 -17.74 5.03 -26.91
C LYS A 49 -16.23 5.19 -27.07
N ASP A 50 -15.59 4.41 -27.94
CA ASP A 50 -14.18 4.65 -28.30
C ASP A 50 -14.09 5.85 -29.23
N LEU A 51 -14.11 7.04 -28.65
CA LEU A 51 -14.04 8.30 -29.39
C LEU A 51 -12.59 8.61 -29.80
N LEU A 52 -12.42 9.55 -30.72
CA LEU A 52 -11.10 10.12 -30.96
C LEU A 52 -10.65 10.93 -29.74
N VAL A 53 -9.34 10.97 -29.49
CA VAL A 53 -8.75 11.81 -28.45
C VAL A 53 -9.18 13.27 -28.62
N SER A 54 -9.25 13.77 -29.85
CA SER A 54 -9.71 15.15 -30.13
C SER A 54 -11.16 15.45 -29.75
N GLU A 55 -11.99 14.43 -29.54
CA GLU A 55 -13.38 14.60 -29.08
C GLU A 55 -13.46 14.74 -27.54
N VAL A 56 -12.41 14.31 -26.83
CA VAL A 56 -12.34 14.35 -25.35
C VAL A 56 -11.37 15.42 -24.85
N PHE A 57 -10.15 15.45 -25.42
CA PHE A 57 -9.16 16.50 -25.23
C PHE A 57 -9.13 17.35 -26.51
N THR A 58 -9.86 18.47 -26.49
CA THR A 58 -10.16 19.21 -27.73
C THR A 58 -8.96 19.98 -28.29
N ALA A 59 -9.06 20.40 -29.56
CA ALA A 59 -8.07 21.28 -30.17
C ALA A 59 -7.88 22.60 -29.40
N ASP A 60 -8.93 23.13 -28.78
CA ASP A 60 -8.85 24.32 -27.93
C ASP A 60 -8.06 24.05 -26.64
N MET A 61 -8.29 22.91 -25.99
CA MET A 61 -7.49 22.49 -24.84
C MET A 61 -6.02 22.32 -25.22
N PHE A 62 -5.73 21.69 -26.36
CA PHE A 62 -4.36 21.58 -26.85
C PHE A 62 -3.72 22.95 -27.13
N ARG A 63 -4.44 23.88 -27.76
CA ARG A 63 -3.96 25.25 -28.00
C ARG A 63 -3.63 25.96 -26.70
N GLU A 64 -4.54 25.92 -25.71
CA GLU A 64 -4.29 26.51 -24.41
C GLU A 64 -3.11 25.86 -23.66
N LEU A 65 -2.94 24.55 -23.81
CA LEU A 65 -1.78 23.82 -23.28
C LEU A 65 -0.49 24.31 -23.93
N LYS A 66 -0.48 24.41 -25.26
CA LYS A 66 0.65 24.91 -26.05
C LYS A 66 1.04 26.32 -25.63
N ASP A 67 0.06 27.22 -25.49
CA ASP A 67 0.29 28.59 -25.05
C ASP A 67 0.93 28.65 -23.65
N ALA A 68 0.49 27.77 -22.73
CA ALA A 68 1.08 27.66 -21.40
C ALA A 68 2.52 27.12 -21.43
N MET A 69 2.81 26.12 -22.29
CA MET A 69 4.17 25.60 -22.49
C MET A 69 5.11 26.66 -23.10
N ILE A 70 4.62 27.47 -24.04
CA ILE A 70 5.37 28.59 -24.64
C ILE A 70 5.68 29.64 -23.57
N ALA A 71 4.69 29.99 -22.73
CA ALA A 71 4.86 30.97 -21.67
C ALA A 71 5.88 30.53 -20.60
N GLU A 72 5.99 29.22 -20.34
CA GLU A 72 7.02 28.65 -19.46
C GLU A 72 8.40 28.52 -20.15
N GLY A 73 8.49 28.81 -21.45
CA GLY A 73 9.75 28.80 -22.21
C GLY A 73 10.27 27.39 -22.54
N TRP A 74 9.37 26.42 -22.67
CA TRP A 74 9.76 25.04 -23.00
C TRP A 74 10.27 24.93 -24.44
N LYS A 75 11.19 23.97 -24.66
CA LYS A 75 11.67 23.58 -25.99
C LYS A 75 10.88 22.37 -26.49
N GLY A 76 10.90 22.11 -27.79
CA GLY A 76 10.25 20.93 -28.36
C GLY A 76 8.74 21.07 -28.58
N ILE A 77 8.21 22.29 -28.53
CA ILE A 77 6.77 22.55 -28.57
C ILE A 77 6.21 22.32 -29.98
N ASP A 78 6.92 22.77 -31.02
CA ASP A 78 6.50 22.57 -32.41
C ASP A 78 6.53 21.09 -32.80
N GLU A 79 7.52 20.34 -32.31
CA GLU A 79 7.59 18.89 -32.48
C GLU A 79 6.48 18.17 -31.70
N THR A 80 6.11 18.67 -30.51
CA THR A 80 4.98 18.15 -29.74
C THR A 80 3.64 18.44 -30.44
N GLU A 81 3.49 19.60 -31.08
CA GLU A 81 2.34 19.91 -31.93
C GLU A 81 2.29 19.01 -33.17
N ALA A 82 3.43 18.75 -33.81
CA ALA A 82 3.49 17.81 -34.91
C ALA A 82 3.02 16.39 -34.48
N GLU A 83 3.41 15.93 -33.30
CA GLU A 83 2.90 14.68 -32.72
C GLU A 83 1.40 14.74 -32.40
N TRP A 84 0.90 15.86 -31.86
CA TRP A 84 -0.53 16.05 -31.66
C TRP A 84 -1.31 15.91 -32.98
N ASP A 85 -0.85 16.61 -34.02
CA ASP A 85 -1.53 16.71 -35.31
C ASP A 85 -1.46 15.42 -36.14
N ALA A 86 -0.28 14.80 -36.18
CA ALA A 86 -0.07 13.59 -36.97
C ALA A 86 -0.60 12.34 -36.27
N ASN A 87 -0.58 12.32 -34.93
CA ASN A 87 -0.71 11.08 -34.17
C ASN A 87 -1.81 11.18 -33.10
N TYR A 88 -1.59 11.91 -32.00
CA TYR A 88 -2.42 11.78 -30.81
C TYR A 88 -3.89 12.14 -31.01
N LYS A 89 -4.20 13.25 -31.71
CA LYS A 89 -5.58 13.73 -31.86
C LYS A 89 -6.49 12.77 -32.63
N ASN A 90 -5.89 11.91 -33.46
CA ASN A 90 -6.56 10.93 -34.33
C ASN A 90 -6.62 9.53 -33.70
N ARG A 91 -6.00 9.32 -32.53
CA ARG A 91 -6.10 8.04 -31.81
C ARG A 91 -7.47 7.88 -31.19
N LYS A 92 -7.88 6.62 -31.03
CA LYS A 92 -9.03 6.22 -30.25
C LYS A 92 -8.67 6.20 -28.75
N ILE A 93 -9.53 6.74 -27.88
CA ILE A 93 -9.21 6.96 -26.46
C ILE A 93 -8.88 5.66 -25.72
N ILE A 94 -9.54 4.55 -26.03
CA ILE A 94 -9.30 3.25 -25.42
C ILE A 94 -8.34 2.44 -26.29
N SER A 95 -8.76 2.05 -27.50
CA SER A 95 -7.99 1.11 -28.32
C SER A 95 -6.67 1.68 -28.85
N GLY A 96 -6.60 3.01 -29.00
CA GLY A 96 -5.44 3.71 -29.57
C GLY A 96 -4.58 4.48 -28.57
N PHE A 97 -5.07 4.73 -27.35
CA PHE A 97 -4.33 5.49 -26.33
C PHE A 97 -4.17 4.69 -25.03
N LEU A 98 -5.24 4.39 -24.28
CA LEU A 98 -5.11 3.69 -22.99
C LEU A 98 -4.55 2.26 -23.11
N LYS A 99 -4.93 1.51 -24.16
CA LYS A 99 -4.42 0.16 -24.43
C LYS A 99 -3.11 0.14 -25.23
N ASP A 100 -2.56 1.30 -25.60
CA ASP A 100 -1.31 1.38 -26.35
C ASP A 100 -0.11 1.00 -25.47
N LYS A 101 0.56 -0.10 -25.85
CA LYS A 101 1.71 -0.65 -25.13
C LYS A 101 2.95 0.23 -25.25
N GLU A 102 3.13 0.97 -26.34
CA GLU A 102 4.26 1.86 -26.54
C GLU A 102 4.16 3.09 -25.65
N ILE A 103 2.99 3.73 -25.54
CA ILE A 103 2.78 4.87 -24.62
C ILE A 103 3.12 4.43 -23.18
N GLY A 104 2.66 3.24 -22.77
CA GLY A 104 2.98 2.64 -21.48
C GLY A 104 4.48 2.40 -21.28
N ALA A 105 5.14 1.77 -22.28
CA ALA A 105 6.57 1.48 -22.24
C ALA A 105 7.44 2.76 -22.21
N LYS A 106 7.01 3.81 -22.91
CA LYS A 106 7.63 5.14 -22.94
C LYS A 106 7.40 5.96 -21.68
N ARG A 107 6.51 5.52 -20.78
CA ARG A 107 6.16 6.18 -19.51
C ARG A 107 5.56 7.58 -19.67
N LEU A 108 4.99 7.90 -20.83
CA LEU A 108 4.53 9.27 -21.15
C LEU A 108 3.41 9.78 -20.24
N ALA A 109 2.55 8.88 -19.72
CA ALA A 109 1.55 9.25 -18.71
C ALA A 109 1.97 8.88 -17.27
N SER A 110 2.67 7.76 -17.08
CA SER A 110 3.01 7.25 -15.74
C SER A 110 4.20 7.94 -15.07
N MET A 111 5.15 8.49 -15.83
CA MET A 111 6.24 9.28 -15.26
C MET A 111 5.73 10.61 -14.68
N PRO A 112 4.98 11.45 -15.43
CA PRO A 112 4.48 12.69 -14.84
C PRO A 112 3.45 12.41 -13.75
N ASP A 113 2.65 11.33 -13.83
CA ASP A 113 1.75 10.94 -12.73
C ASP A 113 2.52 10.70 -11.43
N ARG A 114 3.66 9.98 -11.48
CA ARG A 114 4.52 9.74 -10.31
C ARG A 114 4.99 11.05 -9.63
N ILE A 115 5.11 12.13 -10.39
CA ILE A 115 5.67 13.41 -9.91
C ILE A 115 4.55 14.36 -9.48
N THR A 116 3.47 14.47 -10.24
CA THR A 116 2.47 15.52 -10.08
C THR A 116 1.14 15.02 -9.50
N ASN A 117 0.91 13.71 -9.37
CA ASN A 117 -0.35 13.17 -8.86
C ASN A 117 -0.68 13.71 -7.45
N THR A 118 0.24 13.54 -6.51
CA THR A 118 0.13 14.04 -5.13
C THR A 118 1.50 14.54 -4.70
N ILE A 119 1.59 15.83 -4.34
CA ILE A 119 2.84 16.49 -3.99
C ILE A 119 2.81 16.83 -2.51
N ASN A 120 3.72 16.22 -1.75
CA ASN A 120 3.92 16.57 -0.34
C ASN A 120 4.66 17.90 -0.24
N THR A 121 4.01 18.90 0.36
CA THR A 121 4.54 20.25 0.54
C THR A 121 4.97 20.48 1.99
N VAL A 122 5.83 21.47 2.21
CA VAL A 122 6.34 21.81 3.55
C VAL A 122 5.26 22.40 4.46
N ASN A 123 4.30 23.17 3.92
CA ASN A 123 3.35 23.97 4.72
C ASN A 123 1.88 23.59 4.53
N GLU A 124 1.49 23.04 3.38
CA GLU A 124 0.08 22.79 3.03
C GLU A 124 -0.30 21.30 3.12
N GLY A 125 0.60 20.45 3.65
CA GLY A 125 0.44 19.01 3.55
C GLY A 125 0.55 18.56 2.10
N ALA A 126 -0.32 17.64 1.67
CA ALA A 126 -0.34 17.15 0.30
C ALA A 126 -1.25 18.01 -0.60
N VAL A 127 -0.76 18.39 -1.78
CA VAL A 127 -1.58 18.97 -2.85
C VAL A 127 -1.79 17.96 -3.97
N CYS A 128 -3.01 17.88 -4.50
CA CYS A 128 -3.39 16.88 -5.49
C CYS A 128 -3.68 17.52 -6.85
N ARG A 129 -3.20 16.89 -7.92
CA ARG A 129 -3.56 17.26 -9.30
C ARG A 129 -5.06 17.03 -9.54
N PRO A 130 -5.76 17.86 -10.33
CA PRO A 130 -7.13 17.60 -10.74
C PRO A 130 -7.24 16.34 -11.61
N THR A 131 -7.47 15.17 -10.99
CA THR A 131 -7.62 13.88 -11.67
C THR A 131 -8.55 12.95 -10.90
N VAL A 132 -9.08 11.94 -11.57
CA VAL A 132 -9.95 10.91 -10.97
C VAL A 132 -9.19 10.04 -9.96
N ILE A 133 -7.90 9.84 -10.18
CA ILE A 133 -7.08 8.82 -9.53
C ILE A 133 -6.19 9.36 -8.41
N ASN A 134 -6.70 10.32 -7.63
CA ASN A 134 -6.05 10.81 -6.41
C ASN A 134 -7.08 11.41 -5.42
N LEU A 135 -6.59 12.08 -4.37
CA LEU A 135 -7.41 12.71 -3.33
C LEU A 135 -7.92 14.12 -3.67
N TYR A 136 -7.90 14.53 -4.95
CA TYR A 136 -8.37 15.85 -5.34
C TYR A 136 -9.86 16.06 -5.04
N GLU A 137 -10.18 17.11 -4.28
CA GLU A 137 -11.53 17.35 -3.77
C GLU A 137 -12.39 18.24 -4.67
N GLY A 138 -11.73 19.02 -5.54
CA GLY A 138 -12.40 19.94 -6.46
C GLY A 138 -13.32 19.22 -7.44
N ASN A 139 -14.33 19.93 -7.96
CA ASN A 139 -15.35 19.33 -8.81
C ASN A 139 -14.77 18.96 -10.19
N LEU A 140 -14.90 17.68 -10.57
CA LEU A 140 -14.41 17.12 -11.85
C LEU A 140 -15.53 16.71 -12.82
N GLU A 141 -16.80 17.02 -12.53
CA GLU A 141 -17.98 16.52 -13.24
C GLU A 141 -18.17 17.11 -14.64
N THR A 142 -17.39 18.12 -15.02
CA THR A 142 -17.43 18.70 -16.37
C THR A 142 -16.02 18.80 -16.95
N ALA A 143 -15.89 18.55 -18.26
CA ALA A 143 -14.60 18.66 -18.95
C ALA A 143 -14.02 20.08 -18.89
N ALA A 144 -14.86 21.11 -19.04
CA ALA A 144 -14.42 22.51 -18.96
C ALA A 144 -13.96 22.89 -17.55
N GLY A 145 -14.71 22.49 -16.52
CA GLY A 145 -14.34 22.72 -15.12
C GLY A 145 -13.05 22.00 -14.74
N TRP A 146 -12.92 20.72 -15.11
CA TRP A 146 -11.69 19.95 -14.92
C TRP A 146 -10.50 20.62 -15.63
N TRP A 147 -10.63 20.96 -16.91
CA TRP A 147 -9.53 21.53 -17.70
C TRP A 147 -8.99 22.84 -17.11
N SER A 148 -9.90 23.74 -16.70
CA SER A 148 -9.52 25.00 -16.05
C SER A 148 -8.71 24.75 -14.77
N GLN A 149 -9.15 23.82 -13.93
CA GLN A 149 -8.45 23.47 -12.69
C GLN A 149 -7.11 22.78 -12.99
N TRP A 150 -7.08 21.85 -13.95
CA TRP A 150 -5.87 21.10 -14.32
C TRP A 150 -4.76 22.03 -14.83
N LYS A 151 -5.11 22.95 -15.72
CA LYS A 151 -4.18 23.93 -16.28
C LYS A 151 -3.63 24.88 -15.22
N ASP A 152 -4.50 25.39 -14.35
CA ASP A 152 -4.10 26.26 -13.23
C ASP A 152 -3.16 25.52 -12.26
N PHE A 153 -3.49 24.28 -11.91
CA PHE A 153 -2.64 23.44 -11.07
C PHE A 153 -1.25 23.23 -11.70
N MET A 154 -1.18 22.92 -12.99
CA MET A 154 0.10 22.62 -13.64
C MET A 154 0.97 23.87 -13.82
N PHE A 155 0.40 25.00 -14.27
CA PHE A 155 1.18 26.15 -14.76
C PHE A 155 1.13 27.40 -13.87
N THR A 156 0.21 27.45 -12.91
CA THR A 156 0.08 28.59 -11.97
C THR A 156 0.45 28.21 -10.55
N LYS A 157 0.00 27.05 -10.05
CA LYS A 157 0.20 26.67 -8.64
C LYS A 157 1.69 26.49 -8.33
N GLU A 158 2.13 27.27 -7.35
CA GLU A 158 3.44 27.12 -6.72
C GLU A 158 3.35 26.21 -5.49
N VAL A 159 4.37 25.39 -5.32
CA VAL A 159 4.50 24.46 -4.19
C VAL A 159 5.88 24.61 -3.56
N GLN A 160 5.92 24.50 -2.24
CA GLN A 160 7.17 24.46 -1.47
C GLN A 160 7.53 23.01 -1.17
N ILE A 161 8.63 22.53 -1.76
CA ILE A 161 9.09 21.16 -1.60
C ILE A 161 10.45 21.13 -0.92
N LYS A 162 10.69 20.07 -0.13
CA LYS A 162 11.99 19.82 0.48
C LYS A 162 12.89 19.08 -0.51
N THR A 163 14.00 19.70 -0.90
CA THR A 163 15.05 19.12 -1.73
C THR A 163 16.30 18.86 -0.86
N LYS A 164 17.32 18.24 -1.46
CA LYS A 164 18.62 18.07 -0.77
C LYS A 164 19.30 19.42 -0.46
N ALA A 165 18.96 20.48 -1.20
CA ALA A 165 19.54 21.82 -1.05
C ALA A 165 18.75 22.72 -0.09
N GLY A 166 17.62 22.25 0.46
CA GLY A 166 16.75 23.03 1.34
C GLY A 166 15.30 23.00 0.86
N VAL A 167 14.56 24.08 1.14
CA VAL A 167 13.19 24.25 0.65
C VAL A 167 13.23 25.09 -0.63
N GLU A 168 12.61 24.58 -1.70
CA GLU A 168 12.47 25.28 -2.98
C GLU A 168 11.00 25.57 -3.25
N THR A 169 10.70 26.76 -3.77
CA THR A 169 9.39 27.10 -4.33
C THR A 169 9.45 26.90 -5.83
N LYS A 170 8.55 26.07 -6.37
CA LYS A 170 8.45 25.78 -7.81
C LYS A 170 7.01 25.75 -8.24
N LYS A 171 6.74 26.14 -9.49
CA LYS A 171 5.48 25.76 -10.14
C LYS A 171 5.44 24.24 -10.29
N VAL A 172 4.24 23.66 -10.29
CA VAL A 172 4.10 22.20 -10.45
C VAL A 172 4.75 21.68 -11.73
N CYS A 173 4.58 22.36 -12.87
CA CYS A 173 5.18 21.95 -14.14
C CYS A 173 6.72 21.93 -14.12
N GLN A 174 7.35 22.69 -13.22
CA GLN A 174 8.81 22.71 -13.02
C GLN A 174 9.33 21.51 -12.21
N LEU A 175 8.43 20.68 -11.67
CA LEU A 175 8.80 19.42 -11.03
C LEU A 175 9.01 18.29 -12.05
N LEU A 176 8.48 18.44 -13.26
CA LEU A 176 8.58 17.42 -14.30
C LEU A 176 10.03 17.13 -14.66
N GLU A 177 10.36 15.86 -14.80
CA GLU A 177 11.70 15.40 -15.14
C GLU A 177 11.74 14.87 -16.57
N LYS A 178 12.88 15.08 -17.25
CA LYS A 178 13.13 14.52 -18.58
C LYS A 178 13.05 12.99 -18.51
N ILE A 179 12.28 12.37 -19.39
CA ILE A 179 12.29 10.91 -19.54
C ILE A 179 13.57 10.59 -20.33
N LYS A 180 14.51 9.88 -19.71
CA LYS A 180 15.81 9.57 -20.32
C LYS A 180 15.77 8.23 -21.04
N ASN A 181 16.18 8.19 -22.30
CA ASN A 181 16.27 6.97 -23.12
C ASN A 181 17.20 5.94 -22.46
N SER A 182 18.28 6.40 -21.82
CA SER A 182 19.21 5.54 -21.09
C SER A 182 18.56 4.73 -19.95
N LYS A 183 17.45 5.22 -19.39
CA LYS A 183 16.66 4.53 -18.36
C LYS A 183 15.41 3.86 -18.92
N TYR A 184 14.82 4.45 -19.96
CA TYR A 184 13.60 3.98 -20.61
C TYR A 184 13.85 3.84 -22.13
N PRO A 185 14.39 2.69 -22.58
CA PRO A 185 14.85 2.54 -23.96
C PRO A 185 13.75 2.55 -25.02
N ALA A 186 12.47 2.55 -24.60
CA ALA A 186 11.32 2.64 -25.49
C ALA A 186 11.09 4.03 -26.10
N ILE A 187 11.57 5.10 -25.44
CA ILE A 187 11.57 6.43 -26.07
C ILE A 187 12.78 6.58 -26.99
N THR A 188 12.65 7.26 -28.11
CA THR A 188 13.78 7.61 -28.99
C THR A 188 14.60 8.78 -28.42
N VAL A 189 15.78 9.03 -28.98
CA VAL A 189 16.58 10.23 -28.64
C VAL A 189 15.81 11.52 -28.95
N ALA A 190 15.06 11.55 -30.05
CA ALA A 190 14.22 12.69 -30.41
C ALA A 190 13.08 12.91 -29.39
N GLU A 191 12.39 11.84 -28.98
CA GLU A 191 11.36 11.91 -27.95
C GLU A 191 11.91 12.30 -26.58
N GLU A 192 13.14 11.87 -26.24
CA GLU A 192 13.82 12.31 -25.03
C GLU A 192 13.96 13.86 -25.02
N GLU A 193 14.42 14.47 -26.11
CA GLU A 193 14.62 15.93 -26.21
C GLU A 193 13.33 16.73 -25.98
N ILE A 194 12.18 16.18 -26.38
CA ILE A 194 10.87 16.82 -26.22
C ILE A 194 10.03 16.21 -25.09
N SER A 195 10.63 15.40 -24.23
CA SER A 195 9.87 14.56 -23.28
C SER A 195 9.07 15.35 -22.25
N ILE A 196 9.46 16.59 -21.90
CA ILE A 196 8.69 17.43 -20.97
C ILE A 196 7.34 17.88 -21.58
N PRO A 197 7.29 18.58 -22.73
CA PRO A 197 6.01 18.91 -23.35
C PRO A 197 5.22 17.65 -23.76
N LEU A 198 5.88 16.62 -24.29
CA LEU A 198 5.22 15.39 -24.73
C LEU A 198 4.56 14.62 -23.56
N GLN A 199 5.25 14.43 -22.43
CA GLN A 199 4.66 13.75 -21.29
C GLN A 199 3.52 14.56 -20.67
N THR A 200 3.60 15.90 -20.71
CA THR A 200 2.55 16.79 -20.22
C THR A 200 1.28 16.69 -21.08
N LEU A 201 1.44 16.63 -22.41
CA LEU A 201 0.33 16.37 -23.33
C LEU A 201 -0.32 15.01 -23.06
N CYS A 202 0.48 13.94 -22.98
CA CYS A 202 -0.04 12.60 -22.73
C CYS A 202 -0.71 12.48 -21.35
N GLN A 203 -0.21 13.19 -20.34
CA GLN A 203 -0.83 13.25 -19.02
C GLN A 203 -2.20 13.96 -19.06
N ALA A 204 -2.30 15.09 -19.77
CA ALA A 204 -3.56 15.81 -19.95
C ALA A 204 -4.60 14.96 -20.69
N ILE A 205 -4.19 14.28 -21.77
CA ILE A 205 -5.07 13.34 -22.50
C ILE A 205 -5.53 12.20 -21.59
N PHE A 206 -4.61 11.60 -20.83
CA PHE A 206 -4.94 10.51 -19.91
C PHE A 206 -6.00 10.94 -18.88
N ASP A 207 -5.80 12.07 -18.19
CA ASP A 207 -6.77 12.57 -17.21
C ASP A 207 -8.11 12.94 -17.85
N ALA A 208 -8.09 13.56 -19.05
CA ALA A 208 -9.30 13.90 -19.80
C ALA A 208 -10.13 12.65 -20.12
N ILE A 209 -9.46 11.57 -20.54
CA ILE A 209 -10.10 10.28 -20.83
C ILE A 209 -10.74 9.72 -19.55
N LEU A 210 -10.04 9.74 -18.41
CA LEU A 210 -10.62 9.27 -17.15
C LEU A 210 -11.86 10.08 -16.78
N VAL A 211 -11.79 11.41 -16.82
CA VAL A 211 -12.95 12.29 -16.56
C VAL A 211 -14.12 11.98 -17.50
N HIS A 212 -13.84 11.75 -18.79
CA HIS A 212 -14.85 11.37 -19.77
C HIS A 212 -15.51 10.03 -19.45
N ILE A 213 -14.72 9.00 -19.10
CA ILE A 213 -15.25 7.69 -18.69
C ILE A 213 -16.15 7.84 -17.47
N MET A 214 -15.70 8.54 -16.42
CA MET A 214 -16.49 8.71 -15.20
C MET A 214 -17.80 9.46 -15.45
N ASN A 215 -17.77 10.53 -16.25
CA ASN A 215 -18.95 11.29 -16.63
C ASN A 215 -19.90 10.53 -17.56
N THR A 216 -19.41 9.51 -18.28
CA THR A 216 -20.24 8.65 -19.11
C THR A 216 -20.91 7.55 -18.29
N GLU A 217 -20.16 6.91 -17.40
CA GLU A 217 -20.63 5.72 -16.66
C GLU A 217 -21.48 6.06 -15.43
N SER A 218 -21.26 7.22 -14.80
CA SER A 218 -22.00 7.59 -13.58
C SER A 218 -22.14 9.13 -13.43
N PRO A 219 -22.80 9.79 -14.41
CA PRO A 219 -22.93 11.24 -14.45
C PRO A 219 -23.59 11.80 -13.18
N GLY A 220 -22.93 12.79 -12.56
CA GLY A 220 -23.45 13.50 -11.38
C GLY A 220 -23.41 12.72 -10.06
N THR A 221 -22.87 11.49 -10.06
CA THR A 221 -22.82 10.64 -8.85
C THR A 221 -21.43 10.12 -8.53
N TRP A 222 -20.56 9.95 -9.51
CA TRP A 222 -19.23 9.37 -9.28
C TRP A 222 -18.32 10.20 -8.37
N HIS A 223 -18.44 11.53 -8.40
CA HIS A 223 -17.59 12.40 -7.58
C HIS A 223 -17.92 12.25 -6.09
N ALA A 224 -19.19 12.13 -5.74
CA ALA A 224 -19.61 11.86 -4.37
C ALA A 224 -19.09 10.51 -3.86
N LEU A 225 -19.11 9.46 -4.71
CA LEU A 225 -18.53 8.15 -4.41
C LEU A 225 -17.01 8.23 -4.19
N LYS A 226 -16.30 8.96 -5.07
CA LYS A 226 -14.88 9.24 -4.91
C LYS A 226 -14.60 9.88 -3.55
N MET A 227 -15.36 10.91 -3.18
CA MET A 227 -15.16 11.64 -1.93
C MET A 227 -15.46 10.79 -0.69
N SER A 228 -16.45 9.89 -0.73
CA SER A 228 -16.67 8.97 0.40
C SER A 228 -15.52 7.99 0.60
N MET A 229 -14.88 7.52 -0.49
CA MET A 229 -13.69 6.68 -0.39
C MET A 229 -12.47 7.47 0.09
N CYS A 230 -12.26 8.70 -0.39
CA CYS A 230 -11.18 9.57 0.11
C CYS A 230 -11.33 9.83 1.62
N GLU A 231 -12.57 10.08 2.08
CA GLU A 231 -12.85 10.29 3.50
C GLU A 231 -12.52 9.04 4.33
N ALA A 232 -12.97 7.85 3.91
CA ALA A 232 -12.78 6.62 4.68
C ALA A 232 -11.34 6.07 4.61
N LEU A 233 -10.79 5.95 3.40
CA LEU A 233 -9.53 5.22 3.13
C LEU A 233 -8.27 6.08 3.28
N ASN A 234 -8.43 7.40 3.39
CA ASN A 234 -7.30 8.31 3.60
C ASN A 234 -7.47 9.16 4.86
N LYS A 235 -8.51 10.00 4.93
CA LYS A 235 -8.63 10.98 6.03
C LYS A 235 -8.91 10.34 7.39
N LYS A 236 -9.83 9.36 7.43
CA LYS A 236 -10.23 8.64 8.65
C LYS A 236 -9.49 7.33 8.85
N LYS A 237 -8.49 7.03 8.03
CA LYS A 237 -7.79 5.75 8.08
C LYS A 237 -7.22 5.50 9.48
N ASP A 238 -6.38 6.42 9.97
CA ASP A 238 -5.74 6.26 11.27
C ASP A 238 -6.77 6.14 12.40
N ASP A 239 -7.82 6.96 12.38
CA ASP A 239 -8.88 6.92 13.40
C ASP A 239 -9.61 5.57 13.39
N SER A 240 -9.88 5.02 12.19
CA SER A 240 -10.53 3.72 12.02
C SER A 240 -9.63 2.57 12.47
N THR A 241 -8.36 2.60 12.09
CA THR A 241 -7.34 1.64 12.54
C THR A 241 -7.20 1.66 14.06
N LEU A 242 -7.13 2.86 14.67
CA LEU A 242 -7.01 3.01 16.12
C LEU A 242 -8.26 2.55 16.86
N SER A 243 -9.46 2.78 16.33
CA SER A 243 -10.71 2.26 16.92
C SER A 243 -10.73 0.73 16.88
N ILE A 244 -10.40 0.09 15.75
CA ILE A 244 -10.31 -1.37 15.66
C ILE A 244 -9.30 -1.92 16.67
N LEU A 245 -8.10 -1.35 16.72
CA LEU A 245 -7.07 -1.77 17.67
C LEU A 245 -7.51 -1.58 19.12
N SER A 246 -8.11 -0.44 19.46
CA SER A 246 -8.49 -0.11 20.84
C SER A 246 -9.70 -0.91 21.33
N ASP A 247 -10.76 -0.94 20.51
CA ASP A 247 -12.09 -1.38 20.92
C ASP A 247 -12.25 -2.90 20.73
N VAL A 248 -11.50 -3.49 19.80
CA VAL A 248 -11.66 -4.90 19.41
C VAL A 248 -10.46 -5.74 19.80
N TYR A 249 -9.24 -5.22 19.62
CA TYR A 249 -8.01 -5.97 19.89
C TYR A 249 -7.24 -5.49 21.13
N GLY A 250 -7.76 -4.49 21.85
CA GLY A 250 -7.11 -3.89 23.03
C GLY A 250 -7.04 -4.84 24.23
N ASP A 251 -7.65 -6.02 24.14
CA ASP A 251 -7.53 -7.10 25.11
C ASP A 251 -6.30 -7.98 24.89
N SER A 252 -5.65 -7.91 23.71
CA SER A 252 -4.42 -8.64 23.40
C SER A 252 -3.29 -8.33 24.38
N ASP A 253 -2.45 -9.31 24.68
CA ASP A 253 -1.23 -9.13 25.46
C ASP A 253 -0.10 -8.55 24.61
N VAL A 254 -0.04 -8.94 23.33
CA VAL A 254 0.89 -8.39 22.35
C VAL A 254 0.17 -8.12 21.03
N ILE A 255 0.40 -6.94 20.44
CA ILE A 255 -0.04 -6.59 19.09
C ILE A 255 1.19 -6.24 18.25
N PHE A 256 1.42 -6.99 17.19
CA PHE A 256 2.48 -6.75 16.20
C PHE A 256 1.89 -5.93 15.06
N LEU A 257 2.50 -4.78 14.74
CA LEU A 257 2.06 -3.96 13.62
C LEU A 257 3.17 -3.81 12.60
N GLN A 258 2.79 -3.81 11.33
CA GLN A 258 3.65 -3.61 10.17
C GLN A 258 3.19 -2.40 9.35
N GLU A 259 4.10 -1.82 8.57
CA GLU A 259 3.86 -0.62 7.74
C GLU A 259 3.26 0.58 8.49
N VAL A 260 3.76 0.83 9.70
CA VAL A 260 3.30 1.94 10.54
C VAL A 260 4.03 3.24 10.19
N ALA A 261 3.26 4.27 9.85
CA ALA A 261 3.78 5.64 9.67
C ALA A 261 4.15 6.26 11.02
N ALA A 262 5.18 7.11 11.05
CA ALA A 262 5.62 7.77 12.28
C ALA A 262 4.51 8.58 12.96
N THR A 263 3.65 9.24 12.16
CA THR A 263 2.52 10.03 12.68
C THR A 263 1.43 9.17 13.35
N PHE A 264 1.29 7.90 12.95
CA PHE A 264 0.35 6.97 13.57
C PHE A 264 0.75 6.66 15.02
N ILE A 265 2.06 6.51 15.28
CA ILE A 265 2.61 6.23 16.61
C ILE A 265 2.19 7.33 17.60
N ASP A 266 2.37 8.60 17.23
CA ASP A 266 2.00 9.75 18.07
C ASP A 266 0.50 9.81 18.36
N LYS A 267 -0.34 9.39 17.41
CA LYS A 267 -1.78 9.30 17.61
C LYS A 267 -2.12 8.14 18.55
N ALA A 268 -1.55 6.96 18.33
CA ALA A 268 -1.78 5.76 19.14
C ALA A 268 -1.46 6.00 20.62
N GLN A 269 -0.35 6.69 20.93
CA GLN A 269 0.04 7.04 22.29
C GLN A 269 -1.00 7.88 23.04
N LYS A 270 -1.82 8.67 22.33
CA LYS A 270 -2.84 9.56 22.89
C LYS A 270 -4.21 8.90 23.05
N THR A 271 -4.34 7.63 22.67
CA THR A 271 -5.59 6.86 22.79
C THR A 271 -5.59 5.95 24.03
N SER A 272 -6.67 5.19 24.22
CA SER A 272 -6.74 4.14 25.25
C SER A 272 -5.65 3.06 25.06
N LEU A 273 -5.15 2.84 23.83
CA LEU A 273 -4.01 1.94 23.57
C LEU A 273 -2.76 2.39 24.30
N GLY A 274 -2.39 3.68 24.24
CA GLY A 274 -1.24 4.21 24.97
C GLY A 274 -1.42 4.12 26.50
N SER A 275 -2.67 4.01 26.97
CA SER A 275 -2.97 3.78 28.39
C SER A 275 -2.79 2.31 28.78
N SER A 276 -3.26 1.36 27.95
CA SER A 276 -3.27 -0.08 28.24
C SER A 276 -2.02 -0.85 27.78
N HIS A 277 -1.26 -0.31 26.82
CA HIS A 277 -0.07 -0.92 26.24
C HIS A 277 1.15 0.02 26.29
N HIS A 278 2.32 -0.58 26.41
CA HIS A 278 3.58 0.04 26.04
C HIS A 278 3.70 -0.03 24.51
N ILE A 279 3.75 1.14 23.86
CA ILE A 279 3.97 1.23 22.40
C ILE A 279 5.48 1.28 22.19
N LEU A 280 6.05 0.12 21.84
CA LEU A 280 7.48 -0.07 21.63
C LEU A 280 7.80 0.22 20.18
N VAL A 281 8.77 1.11 19.97
CA VAL A 281 9.16 1.63 18.65
C VAL A 281 10.66 1.49 18.45
N PRO A 282 11.14 1.26 17.22
CA PRO A 282 12.56 1.25 16.92
C PRO A 282 13.22 2.59 17.29
N GLU A 283 14.48 2.54 17.75
CA GLU A 283 15.30 3.73 17.95
C GLU A 283 15.42 4.57 16.66
N LYS A 284 15.40 3.89 15.51
CA LYS A 284 15.50 4.51 14.19
C LYS A 284 14.33 4.13 13.29
N LEU A 285 13.46 5.10 13.02
CA LEU A 285 12.38 5.00 12.04
C LEU A 285 12.87 5.27 10.60
N ASP A 286 12.26 4.64 9.61
CA ASP A 286 12.50 4.93 8.19
C ASP A 286 11.71 6.17 7.74
N GLY A 287 12.33 7.34 7.85
CA GLY A 287 11.73 8.60 7.37
C GLY A 287 11.64 8.76 5.85
N LYS A 288 12.15 7.82 5.04
CA LYS A 288 12.05 7.87 3.58
C LYS A 288 10.82 7.14 3.07
N ARG A 289 10.57 5.91 3.55
CA ARG A 289 9.36 5.15 3.23
C ARG A 289 8.20 5.48 4.17
N ASP A 290 8.50 5.92 5.39
CA ASP A 290 7.56 6.11 6.49
C ASP A 290 6.73 4.83 6.75
N GLN A 291 7.42 3.69 6.73
CA GLN A 291 6.89 2.35 6.98
C GLN A 291 7.76 1.69 8.04
N ASN A 292 7.17 1.34 9.18
CA ASN A 292 7.90 0.81 10.33
C ASN A 292 7.13 -0.35 10.98
N SER A 293 7.84 -1.37 11.43
CA SER A 293 7.32 -2.39 12.31
C SER A 293 7.39 -1.92 13.76
N ILE A 294 6.31 -2.10 14.52
CA ILE A 294 6.24 -1.75 15.96
C ILE A 294 5.55 -2.85 16.75
N ILE A 295 5.67 -2.80 18.07
CA ILE A 295 5.07 -3.78 18.99
C ILE A 295 4.32 -3.05 20.09
N LEU A 296 3.08 -3.43 20.37
CA LEU A 296 2.34 -2.98 21.53
C LEU A 296 2.31 -4.12 22.56
N ALA A 297 2.90 -3.91 23.72
CA ALA A 297 2.96 -4.89 24.81
C ALA A 297 2.08 -4.43 25.98
N LYS A 298 1.13 -5.25 26.41
CA LYS A 298 0.16 -4.88 27.45
C LYS A 298 0.85 -4.60 28.78
N LYS A 299 0.57 -3.44 29.39
CA LYS A 299 1.22 -3.00 30.64
C LYS A 299 0.94 -3.91 31.83
N ALA A 300 -0.23 -4.56 31.83
CA ALA A 300 -0.61 -5.51 32.87
C ALA A 300 0.15 -6.84 32.77
N THR A 301 0.78 -7.11 31.62
CA THR A 301 1.46 -8.36 31.32
C THR A 301 2.97 -8.17 31.31
N PHE A 302 3.48 -7.02 30.84
CA PHE A 302 4.91 -6.79 30.61
C PHE A 302 5.48 -5.58 31.36
N THR A 303 6.77 -5.67 31.70
CA THR A 303 7.51 -4.66 32.47
C THR A 303 8.41 -3.84 31.53
N VAL A 304 7.99 -2.61 31.19
CA VAL A 304 8.69 -1.77 30.19
C VAL A 304 10.13 -1.42 30.56
N GLU A 305 10.46 -1.37 31.85
CA GLU A 305 11.79 -1.05 32.34
C GLU A 305 12.83 -2.13 31.96
N THR A 306 12.38 -3.31 31.56
CA THR A 306 13.22 -4.43 31.11
C THR A 306 13.42 -4.47 29.59
N VAL A 307 12.76 -3.59 28.85
CA VAL A 307 12.83 -3.57 27.39
C VAL A 307 14.25 -3.25 26.93
N LYS A 308 14.79 -4.09 26.06
CA LYS A 308 16.01 -3.83 25.32
C LYS A 308 15.76 -4.12 23.84
N GLU A 309 15.99 -3.12 23.00
CA GLU A 309 15.99 -3.31 21.55
C GLU A 309 17.17 -4.17 21.13
N VAL A 310 16.90 -5.15 20.27
CA VAL A 310 17.88 -6.12 19.75
C VAL A 310 17.85 -6.19 18.22
N THR A 311 17.13 -5.28 17.56
CA THR A 311 17.00 -5.22 16.10
C THR A 311 18.36 -5.20 15.41
N SER A 312 19.25 -4.28 15.79
CA SER A 312 20.58 -4.16 15.16
C SER A 312 21.48 -5.38 15.41
N ASP A 313 21.33 -6.05 16.56
CA ASP A 313 22.07 -7.27 16.84
C ASP A 313 21.66 -8.37 15.86
N ILE A 314 20.37 -8.49 15.55
CA ILE A 314 19.83 -9.45 14.57
C ILE A 314 20.24 -9.06 13.15
N GLU A 315 20.06 -7.79 12.78
CA GLU A 315 20.41 -7.28 11.44
C GLU A 315 21.89 -7.45 11.11
N SER A 316 22.77 -7.44 12.12
CA SER A 316 24.20 -7.68 11.94
C SER A 316 24.54 -9.06 11.40
N SER A 317 23.62 -10.03 11.50
CA SER A 317 23.77 -11.38 10.96
C SER A 317 23.36 -11.51 9.50
N PHE A 318 22.71 -10.49 8.92
CA PHE A 318 22.29 -10.53 7.53
C PHE A 318 23.46 -10.39 6.58
N ASP A 319 23.45 -11.16 5.50
CA ASP A 319 24.29 -10.87 4.36
C ASP A 319 23.74 -9.66 3.58
N ALA A 320 24.60 -9.03 2.77
CA ALA A 320 24.22 -7.85 1.99
C ALA A 320 23.18 -8.13 0.88
N SER A 321 22.83 -9.39 0.63
CA SER A 321 21.84 -9.79 -0.37
C SER A 321 20.44 -9.94 0.20
N VAL A 322 20.28 -10.00 1.53
CA VAL A 322 18.96 -10.05 2.16
C VAL A 322 18.24 -8.71 1.93
N PRO A 323 17.06 -8.69 1.26
CA PRO A 323 16.40 -7.45 0.88
C PRO A 323 15.56 -6.86 2.02
N VAL A 324 16.16 -6.63 3.19
CA VAL A 324 15.53 -5.91 4.32
C VAL A 324 15.83 -4.42 4.18
N ALA A 325 14.79 -3.60 4.19
CA ALA A 325 14.96 -2.15 4.25
C ALA A 325 14.67 -1.63 5.67
N GLY A 326 15.19 -0.44 5.98
CA GLY A 326 15.09 0.12 7.34
C GLY A 326 13.64 0.24 7.80
N GLY A 327 13.35 -0.14 9.03
CA GLY A 327 11.99 -0.14 9.58
C GLY A 327 11.19 -1.42 9.29
N ASP A 328 11.65 -2.32 8.42
CA ASP A 328 10.90 -3.56 8.15
C ASP A 328 10.90 -4.52 9.35
N LEU A 329 11.99 -4.60 10.12
CA LEU A 329 12.13 -5.44 11.32
C LEU A 329 12.19 -4.57 12.58
N PHE A 330 11.49 -5.01 13.64
CA PHE A 330 11.68 -4.50 14.99
C PHE A 330 11.63 -5.65 15.99
N ALA A 331 12.63 -5.73 16.88
CA ALA A 331 12.71 -6.79 17.87
C ALA A 331 13.23 -6.30 19.22
N VAL A 332 12.65 -6.82 20.29
CA VAL A 332 13.00 -6.48 21.68
C VAL A 332 13.07 -7.73 22.55
N THR A 333 13.94 -7.70 23.57
CA THR A 333 13.76 -8.54 24.76
C THR A 333 12.93 -7.79 25.79
N ILE A 334 12.05 -8.48 26.51
CA ILE A 334 11.20 -7.92 27.56
C ILE A 334 10.81 -9.00 28.58
N ASP A 335 10.68 -8.63 29.84
CA ASP A 335 10.19 -9.50 30.89
C ASP A 335 8.70 -9.27 31.15
N ASP A 336 7.97 -10.34 31.48
CA ASP A 336 6.62 -10.22 32.03
C ASP A 336 6.65 -9.73 33.49
N VAL A 337 5.47 -9.45 34.05
CA VAL A 337 5.34 -9.02 35.46
C VAL A 337 5.77 -10.07 36.49
N ASN A 338 5.96 -11.33 36.07
CA ASN A 338 6.44 -12.44 36.88
C ASN A 338 7.95 -12.73 36.65
N GLY A 339 8.65 -11.92 35.84
CA GLY A 339 10.07 -12.07 35.53
C GLY A 339 10.37 -13.13 34.47
N LYS A 340 9.37 -13.65 33.76
CA LYS A 340 9.58 -14.54 32.62
C LYS A 340 10.01 -13.74 31.40
N LYS A 341 11.05 -14.21 30.72
CA LYS A 341 11.73 -13.47 29.65
C LYS A 341 11.14 -13.80 28.29
N PHE A 342 11.01 -12.78 27.45
CA PHE A 342 10.46 -12.88 26.09
C PHE A 342 11.35 -12.19 25.08
N VAL A 343 11.36 -12.71 23.86
CA VAL A 343 11.73 -11.99 22.64
C VAL A 343 10.46 -11.77 21.83
N LEU A 344 10.15 -10.50 21.57
CA LEU A 344 9.05 -10.08 20.73
C LEU A 344 9.62 -9.49 19.44
N ALA A 345 9.09 -9.90 18.28
CA ALA A 345 9.49 -9.35 16.99
C ALA A 345 8.26 -9.03 16.11
N SER A 346 8.35 -7.95 15.33
CA SER A 346 7.40 -7.58 14.28
C SER A 346 8.17 -7.40 12.96
N PHE A 347 7.68 -7.98 11.87
CA PHE A 347 8.37 -7.91 10.56
C PHE A 347 7.43 -7.73 9.37
N HIS A 348 7.85 -6.85 8.45
CA HIS A 348 7.26 -6.67 7.13
C HIS A 348 8.21 -7.25 6.07
N GLY A 349 7.82 -8.37 5.47
CA GLY A 349 8.54 -9.00 4.37
C GLY A 349 8.56 -8.12 3.13
N ASP A 350 9.60 -8.23 2.30
CA ASP A 350 9.60 -7.58 1.00
C ASP A 350 8.44 -8.10 0.14
N THR A 351 8.09 -7.36 -0.91
CA THR A 351 6.93 -7.69 -1.78
C THR A 351 6.93 -9.12 -2.33
N ASN A 352 8.10 -9.75 -2.46
CA ASN A 352 8.22 -11.11 -2.97
C ASN A 352 8.41 -12.16 -1.85
N GLY A 353 8.50 -11.76 -0.58
CA GLY A 353 8.74 -12.62 0.58
C GLY A 353 10.14 -13.23 0.64
N LEU A 354 11.10 -12.76 -0.15
CA LEU A 354 12.45 -13.33 -0.24
C LEU A 354 13.30 -13.04 1.00
N ALA A 355 13.02 -11.97 1.73
CA ALA A 355 13.63 -11.66 3.02
C ALA A 355 13.07 -12.50 4.18
N THR A 356 11.88 -13.10 4.03
CA THR A 356 11.18 -13.76 5.13
C THR A 356 11.98 -14.91 5.74
N LEU A 357 12.48 -15.85 4.92
CA LEU A 357 13.24 -16.98 5.43
C LEU A 357 14.53 -16.57 6.16
N PRO A 358 15.41 -15.73 5.58
CA PRO A 358 16.63 -15.30 6.28
C PRO A 358 16.32 -14.49 7.55
N VAL A 359 15.30 -13.64 7.56
CA VAL A 359 14.91 -12.89 8.76
C VAL A 359 14.41 -13.82 9.87
N VAL A 360 13.49 -14.74 9.56
CA VAL A 360 13.01 -15.73 10.55
C VAL A 360 14.15 -16.58 11.10
N THR A 361 15.11 -16.95 10.25
CA THR A 361 16.31 -17.70 10.65
C THR A 361 17.16 -16.90 11.62
N ALA A 362 17.43 -15.64 11.32
CA ALA A 362 18.28 -14.77 12.14
C ALA A 362 17.64 -14.47 13.50
N VAL A 363 16.35 -14.13 13.52
CA VAL A 363 15.61 -13.88 14.77
C VAL A 363 15.59 -15.14 15.62
N ASN A 364 15.27 -16.30 15.03
CA ASN A 364 15.29 -17.57 15.75
C ASN A 364 16.68 -17.91 16.31
N SER A 365 17.73 -17.72 15.50
CA SER A 365 19.12 -17.96 15.91
C SER A 365 19.56 -17.01 17.02
N PHE A 366 19.11 -15.75 17.00
CA PHE A 366 19.35 -14.82 18.09
C PHE A 366 18.76 -15.34 19.40
N VAL A 367 17.49 -15.78 19.38
CA VAL A 367 16.81 -16.36 20.56
C VAL A 367 17.57 -17.57 21.09
N ASP A 368 17.97 -18.50 20.22
CA ASP A 368 18.65 -19.74 20.61
C ASP A 368 20.06 -19.51 21.19
N ASN A 369 20.67 -18.35 20.90
CA ASN A 369 21.99 -17.97 21.40
C ASN A 369 21.96 -17.09 22.65
N LEU A 370 20.78 -16.74 23.18
CA LEU A 370 20.67 -16.01 24.45
C LEU A 370 21.14 -16.89 25.61
N SER A 371 21.86 -16.29 26.56
CA SER A 371 22.41 -16.99 27.73
C SER A 371 21.35 -17.51 28.68
N GLU A 372 20.15 -16.93 28.63
CA GLU A 372 18.99 -17.32 29.42
C GLU A 372 17.84 -17.70 28.48
N PRO A 373 17.02 -18.69 28.84
CA PRO A 373 15.89 -19.11 28.01
C PRO A 373 14.85 -18.00 27.94
N HIS A 374 14.53 -17.57 26.71
CA HIS A 374 13.46 -16.62 26.41
C HIS A 374 12.33 -17.34 25.67
N LYS A 375 11.09 -17.00 26.00
CA LYS A 375 9.95 -17.34 25.16
C LYS A 375 9.96 -16.47 23.91
N PHE A 376 9.54 -17.01 22.78
CA PHE A 376 9.62 -16.33 21.50
C PHE A 376 8.25 -16.15 20.85
N LEU A 377 7.92 -14.91 20.48
CA LEU A 377 6.70 -14.52 19.78
C LEU A 377 7.03 -13.58 18.62
N PHE A 378 6.58 -13.90 17.41
CA PHE A 378 6.93 -13.15 16.20
C PHE A 378 5.72 -12.97 15.29
N GLY A 379 5.14 -11.76 15.24
CA GLY A 379 4.12 -11.40 14.25
C GLY A 379 4.76 -10.88 12.97
N LEU A 380 4.29 -11.33 11.81
CA LEU A 380 4.84 -10.88 10.54
C LEU A 380 3.83 -10.91 9.40
N ASP A 381 3.97 -9.94 8.51
CA ASP A 381 3.57 -10.05 7.11
C ASP A 381 4.73 -10.74 6.37
N ALA A 382 4.59 -12.02 6.12
CA ALA A 382 5.59 -12.86 5.45
C ALA A 382 5.58 -12.72 3.92
N ASN A 383 4.59 -12.03 3.35
CA ASN A 383 4.37 -11.90 1.91
C ASN A 383 4.44 -13.24 1.14
N THR A 384 3.93 -14.33 1.73
CA THR A 384 3.92 -15.65 1.08
C THR A 384 2.78 -15.79 0.10
N ASN A 385 3.01 -16.53 -0.98
CA ASN A 385 2.00 -16.81 -1.99
C ASN A 385 1.49 -18.26 -1.84
N VAL A 386 0.25 -18.52 -2.26
CA VAL A 386 -0.29 -19.90 -2.27
C VAL A 386 0.64 -20.83 -3.03
N GLU A 387 1.12 -20.37 -4.19
CA GLU A 387 2.13 -21.05 -5.01
C GLU A 387 3.40 -20.21 -5.08
N GLY A 388 4.55 -20.83 -4.78
CA GLY A 388 5.86 -20.19 -4.85
C GLY A 388 6.55 -20.31 -6.21
N SER A 389 7.63 -19.57 -6.39
CA SER A 389 8.56 -19.72 -7.51
C SER A 389 9.97 -19.27 -7.11
N SER A 390 10.92 -19.26 -8.05
CA SER A 390 12.26 -18.69 -7.77
C SER A 390 12.27 -17.18 -7.51
N LYS A 391 11.13 -16.50 -7.71
CA LYS A 391 10.99 -15.04 -7.53
C LYS A 391 10.04 -14.64 -6.42
N ILE A 392 9.26 -15.57 -5.87
CA ILE A 392 8.27 -15.30 -4.83
C ILE A 392 8.22 -16.47 -3.85
N LEU A 393 8.16 -16.18 -2.56
CA LEU A 393 8.10 -17.20 -1.52
C LEU A 393 6.75 -17.93 -1.53
N GLY A 394 6.79 -19.26 -1.57
CA GLY A 394 5.59 -20.09 -1.45
C GLY A 394 5.25 -20.44 0.00
N MET A 395 3.96 -20.55 0.32
CA MET A 395 3.46 -20.88 1.66
C MET A 395 4.06 -22.19 2.19
N ASN A 396 4.06 -23.26 1.38
CA ASN A 396 4.60 -24.56 1.80
C ASN A 396 6.11 -24.55 2.09
N GLU A 397 6.86 -23.71 1.36
CA GLU A 397 8.28 -23.49 1.61
C GLU A 397 8.48 -22.81 2.95
N PHE A 398 7.68 -21.76 3.22
CA PHE A 398 7.73 -21.06 4.50
C PHE A 398 7.34 -21.96 5.69
N VAL A 399 6.29 -22.77 5.54
CA VAL A 399 5.89 -23.77 6.54
C VAL A 399 7.00 -24.74 6.84
N SER A 400 7.59 -25.32 5.79
CA SER A 400 8.71 -26.25 5.94
C SER A 400 9.89 -25.60 6.66
N HIS A 401 10.16 -24.33 6.36
CA HIS A 401 11.27 -23.57 6.94
C HIS A 401 11.08 -23.33 8.44
N TYR A 402 9.95 -22.77 8.88
CA TYR A 402 9.76 -22.51 10.31
C TYR A 402 9.71 -23.81 11.14
N LEU A 403 9.20 -24.91 10.57
CA LEU A 403 9.20 -26.22 11.24
C LEU A 403 10.62 -26.76 11.44
N GLN A 404 11.51 -26.56 10.47
CA GLN A 404 12.93 -26.93 10.60
C GLN A 404 13.64 -26.16 11.72
N LEU A 405 13.16 -24.95 12.04
CA LEU A 405 13.67 -24.12 13.14
C LEU A 405 13.04 -24.47 14.51
N GLY A 406 12.19 -25.50 14.57
CA GLY A 406 11.47 -25.87 15.80
C GLY A 406 10.35 -24.89 16.19
N LEU A 407 9.92 -24.05 15.24
CA LEU A 407 8.79 -23.14 15.40
C LEU A 407 7.49 -23.82 14.98
N THR A 408 6.37 -23.24 15.40
CA THR A 408 5.05 -23.44 14.82
C THR A 408 4.41 -22.06 14.59
N SER A 409 3.18 -22.03 14.06
CA SER A 409 2.45 -20.79 13.81
C SER A 409 1.05 -20.81 14.42
N CYS A 410 0.38 -19.65 14.42
CA CYS A 410 -1.05 -19.55 14.70
C CYS A 410 -1.91 -20.45 13.80
N TRP A 411 -1.41 -20.83 12.63
CA TRP A 411 -2.07 -21.74 11.68
C TRP A 411 -1.68 -23.21 11.86
N GLY A 412 -0.79 -23.52 12.82
CA GLY A 412 -0.29 -24.86 13.11
C GLY A 412 0.80 -25.34 12.14
N ASP A 413 1.02 -26.64 12.10
CA ASP A 413 2.11 -27.27 11.32
C ASP A 413 1.67 -27.71 9.91
N THR A 414 0.36 -27.72 9.64
CA THR A 414 -0.23 -28.17 8.38
C THR A 414 -1.39 -27.26 7.97
N PRO A 415 -1.11 -25.96 7.73
CA PRO A 415 -2.18 -25.01 7.41
C PRO A 415 -2.86 -25.34 6.08
N ASP A 416 -4.18 -25.11 6.02
CA ASP A 416 -4.95 -25.21 4.79
C ASP A 416 -4.82 -23.90 3.99
N PRO A 417 -4.14 -23.90 2.82
CA PRO A 417 -3.89 -22.69 2.02
C PRO A 417 -5.17 -21.94 1.61
N LEU A 418 -6.32 -22.61 1.58
CA LEU A 418 -7.58 -21.97 1.22
C LEU A 418 -8.19 -21.19 2.40
N ARG A 419 -7.86 -21.57 3.63
CA ARG A 419 -8.45 -20.98 4.85
C ARG A 419 -7.59 -19.89 5.47
N ILE A 420 -6.29 -19.92 5.22
CA ILE A 420 -5.33 -19.02 5.87
C ILE A 420 -4.99 -17.76 5.05
N LYS A 421 -5.73 -17.50 3.97
CA LYS A 421 -5.57 -16.27 3.18
C LYS A 421 -6.01 -15.05 3.97
N THR A 422 -5.15 -14.04 3.98
CA THR A 422 -5.32 -12.80 4.75
C THR A 422 -5.37 -11.56 3.87
N THR A 423 -5.16 -11.69 2.57
CA THR A 423 -5.37 -10.62 1.58
C THR A 423 -6.49 -11.03 0.61
N TYR A 424 -7.25 -10.03 0.12
CA TYR A 424 -8.18 -10.20 -1.00
C TYR A 424 -8.37 -8.85 -1.70
N ASN A 425 -7.38 -8.44 -2.48
CA ASN A 425 -7.41 -7.17 -3.21
C ASN A 425 -6.99 -7.35 -4.67
N ALA A 426 -7.56 -6.53 -5.55
CA ALA A 426 -7.29 -6.62 -6.98
C ALA A 426 -7.34 -5.21 -7.59
N ARG A 427 -6.38 -4.93 -8.47
CA ARG A 427 -6.22 -3.62 -9.12
C ARG A 427 -7.33 -3.36 -10.14
N THR A 428 -7.86 -2.14 -10.19
CA THR A 428 -8.89 -1.74 -11.17
C THR A 428 -8.29 -1.09 -12.40
N TYR A 429 -9.13 -0.72 -13.38
CA TYR A 429 -8.69 -0.02 -14.58
C TYR A 429 -8.45 1.48 -14.39
N LEU A 430 -8.85 2.06 -13.24
CA LEU A 430 -8.63 3.48 -12.93
C LEU A 430 -7.22 3.69 -12.37
N GLN A 431 -6.20 3.41 -13.18
CA GLN A 431 -4.80 3.65 -12.84
C GLN A 431 -3.93 3.82 -14.10
N PRO A 432 -2.75 4.47 -14.02
CA PRO A 432 -1.87 4.67 -15.18
C PRO A 432 -1.26 3.37 -15.74
N GLN A 433 -1.20 2.31 -14.94
CA GLN A 433 -0.62 1.02 -15.31
C GLN A 433 -1.71 0.00 -15.65
N LEU A 434 -2.37 0.19 -16.80
CA LEU A 434 -3.51 -0.65 -17.21
C LEU A 434 -3.18 -2.15 -17.27
N ASN A 435 -1.93 -2.49 -17.56
CA ASN A 435 -1.45 -3.88 -17.62
C ASN A 435 -1.47 -4.60 -16.25
N LYS A 436 -1.71 -3.88 -15.15
CA LYS A 436 -1.90 -4.44 -13.81
C LYS A 436 -3.37 -4.56 -13.42
N ALA A 437 -4.30 -4.02 -14.21
CA ALA A 437 -5.72 -4.09 -13.92
C ALA A 437 -6.22 -5.54 -14.01
N ILE A 438 -7.15 -5.88 -13.13
CA ILE A 438 -7.77 -7.20 -13.01
C ILE A 438 -9.27 -6.99 -13.09
N ARG A 439 -9.94 -7.84 -13.86
CA ARG A 439 -11.40 -7.79 -13.98
C ARG A 439 -12.07 -8.21 -12.67
N SER A 440 -13.26 -7.69 -12.42
CA SER A 440 -14.04 -8.03 -11.22
C SER A 440 -14.33 -9.53 -11.11
N ASP A 441 -14.50 -10.23 -12.23
CA ASP A 441 -14.74 -11.68 -12.30
C ASP A 441 -13.44 -12.52 -12.18
N GLU A 442 -12.28 -11.88 -12.16
CA GLU A 442 -10.96 -12.51 -12.06
C GLU A 442 -10.22 -12.19 -10.75
N LYS A 443 -10.85 -11.45 -9.82
CA LYS A 443 -10.23 -11.03 -8.55
C LYS A 443 -9.69 -12.20 -7.74
N GLU A 444 -10.44 -13.30 -7.68
CA GLU A 444 -10.05 -14.46 -6.89
C GLU A 444 -8.81 -15.17 -7.45
N SER A 445 -8.69 -15.24 -8.79
CA SER A 445 -7.66 -16.03 -9.48
C SER A 445 -6.44 -15.22 -9.91
N LYS A 446 -6.58 -13.90 -10.07
CA LYS A 446 -5.49 -13.01 -10.50
C LYS A 446 -5.16 -11.90 -9.51
N GLY A 447 -6.02 -11.66 -8.51
CA GLY A 447 -5.78 -10.69 -7.44
C GLY A 447 -4.73 -11.16 -6.44
N ASN A 448 -4.36 -10.24 -5.54
CA ASN A 448 -3.63 -10.60 -4.34
C ASN A 448 -4.60 -11.29 -3.37
N ASN A 449 -4.50 -12.61 -3.33
CA ASN A 449 -5.38 -13.49 -2.57
C ASN A 449 -4.53 -14.59 -1.92
N ASN A 450 -3.74 -14.20 -0.93
CA ASN A 450 -2.60 -14.96 -0.44
C ASN A 450 -2.55 -15.05 1.10
N PRO A 451 -1.88 -16.10 1.63
CA PRO A 451 -1.63 -16.24 3.06
C PRO A 451 -0.40 -15.45 3.46
N ASN A 452 -0.55 -14.15 3.66
CA ASN A 452 0.59 -13.28 3.93
C ASN A 452 0.98 -13.27 5.41
N ASP A 453 0.00 -13.33 6.32
CA ASP A 453 0.22 -12.95 7.71
C ASP A 453 0.32 -14.16 8.66
N PHE A 454 1.31 -14.14 9.57
CA PHE A 454 1.60 -15.21 10.53
C PHE A 454 1.95 -14.67 11.91
N ILE A 455 1.73 -15.49 12.95
CA ILE A 455 2.34 -15.33 14.26
C ILE A 455 3.10 -16.63 14.56
N LEU A 456 4.42 -16.54 14.71
CA LEU A 456 5.30 -17.66 15.01
C LEU A 456 5.67 -17.70 16.48
N PHE A 457 5.90 -18.91 16.99
CA PHE A 457 6.40 -19.16 18.33
C PHE A 457 7.07 -20.54 18.40
N LYS A 458 7.90 -20.75 19.42
CA LYS A 458 8.57 -22.04 19.65
C LYS A 458 7.53 -23.11 19.99
N LYS A 459 7.57 -24.24 19.28
CA LYS A 459 6.64 -25.36 19.50
C LYS A 459 6.77 -25.98 20.90
N ALA A 460 7.96 -25.92 21.48
CA ALA A 460 8.21 -26.39 22.84
C ALA A 460 7.65 -25.46 23.93
N ASP A 461 7.33 -24.22 23.57
CA ASP A 461 6.91 -23.20 24.53
C ASP A 461 5.40 -23.03 24.58
N PHE A 462 4.76 -23.06 23.41
CA PHE A 462 3.36 -22.74 23.26
C PHE A 462 2.66 -23.65 22.26
N GLN A 463 1.35 -23.83 22.47
CA GLN A 463 0.43 -24.40 21.50
C GLN A 463 -0.74 -23.45 21.22
N PRO A 464 -1.21 -23.35 19.96
CA PRO A 464 -2.36 -22.52 19.63
C PRO A 464 -3.65 -23.13 20.17
N LEU A 465 -4.41 -22.35 20.95
CA LEU A 465 -5.74 -22.70 21.43
C LEU A 465 -6.83 -22.34 20.42
N SER A 466 -6.67 -21.19 19.77
CA SER A 466 -7.61 -20.68 18.78
C SER A 466 -6.90 -19.70 17.87
N VAL A 467 -7.34 -19.62 16.62
CA VAL A 467 -6.92 -18.61 15.66
C VAL A 467 -8.16 -18.02 14.98
N LEU A 468 -8.13 -16.71 14.74
CA LEU A 468 -9.12 -15.98 13.96
C LEU A 468 -8.39 -15.09 12.95
N LYS A 469 -9.04 -14.89 11.80
CA LYS A 469 -8.73 -13.80 10.87
C LYS A 469 -9.91 -12.84 10.79
N ASP A 470 -9.65 -11.57 10.47
CA ASP A 470 -10.67 -10.51 10.46
C ASP A 470 -10.40 -9.50 9.36
N ASN A 471 -11.39 -9.27 8.50
CA ASN A 471 -11.37 -8.22 7.48
C ASN A 471 -12.56 -7.24 7.61
N THR A 472 -13.21 -7.25 8.77
CA THR A 472 -14.39 -6.41 9.12
C THR A 472 -14.10 -5.46 10.27
N GLY A 473 -13.03 -5.70 11.03
CA GLY A 473 -12.73 -4.99 12.27
C GLY A 473 -13.63 -5.42 13.43
N LYS A 474 -14.28 -6.58 13.32
CA LYS A 474 -15.29 -7.08 14.28
C LYS A 474 -15.03 -8.53 14.72
N LYS A 475 -13.79 -9.03 14.56
CA LYS A 475 -13.39 -10.44 14.75
C LYS A 475 -14.15 -11.41 13.84
N GLU A 476 -14.50 -10.96 12.63
CA GLU A 476 -15.20 -11.75 11.61
C GLU A 476 -14.45 -11.65 10.27
N TYR A 477 -14.34 -12.78 9.56
CA TYR A 477 -13.80 -12.82 8.21
C TYR A 477 -14.89 -13.16 7.19
N VAL A 478 -15.13 -12.23 6.26
CA VAL A 478 -16.03 -12.45 5.14
C VAL A 478 -15.21 -12.91 3.93
N GLU A 479 -15.33 -14.19 3.59
CA GLU A 479 -14.66 -14.78 2.43
C GLU A 479 -15.11 -14.12 1.12
N GLY A 480 -14.17 -13.85 0.23
CA GLY A 480 -14.43 -13.21 -1.07
C GLY A 480 -14.77 -11.71 -1.00
N MET A 481 -14.75 -11.11 0.19
CA MET A 481 -14.89 -9.66 0.35
C MET A 481 -13.60 -8.96 -0.09
N SER A 482 -13.70 -7.97 -0.99
CA SER A 482 -12.54 -7.12 -1.30
C SER A 482 -12.34 -6.08 -0.22
N PHE A 483 -11.12 -6.00 0.32
CA PHE A 483 -10.73 -5.00 1.31
C PHE A 483 -9.43 -4.29 0.89
N PRO A 484 -9.25 -3.00 1.22
CA PRO A 484 -9.97 -2.25 2.25
C PRO A 484 -11.44 -1.97 1.92
N THR A 485 -12.24 -1.72 2.95
CA THR A 485 -13.65 -1.29 2.84
C THR A 485 -13.80 0.09 3.48
N LEU A 486 -14.98 0.70 3.42
CA LEU A 486 -15.20 1.97 4.12
C LEU A 486 -15.10 1.86 5.65
N GLU A 487 -15.18 0.65 6.21
CA GLU A 487 -15.09 0.37 7.64
C GLU A 487 -13.77 -0.30 8.04
N PHE A 488 -13.10 -0.97 7.09
CA PHE A 488 -11.86 -1.70 7.33
C PHE A 488 -10.70 -1.11 6.49
N PRO A 489 -9.71 -0.45 7.13
CA PRO A 489 -8.78 0.46 6.44
C PRO A 489 -7.58 -0.21 5.77
N SER A 490 -7.38 -1.51 5.99
CA SER A 490 -6.20 -2.24 5.50
C SER A 490 -6.54 -3.17 4.34
N ASP A 491 -5.56 -3.43 3.48
CA ASP A 491 -5.62 -4.47 2.45
C ASP A 491 -5.15 -5.86 2.95
N HIS A 492 -4.80 -5.94 4.24
CA HIS A 492 -4.50 -7.14 5.01
C HIS A 492 -5.50 -7.35 6.16
N GLY A 493 -5.92 -8.59 6.37
CA GLY A 493 -6.74 -8.98 7.51
C GLY A 493 -5.93 -9.02 8.80
N VAL A 494 -6.57 -8.72 9.93
CA VAL A 494 -5.98 -8.95 11.26
C VAL A 494 -5.94 -10.46 11.50
N ILE A 495 -4.83 -10.95 12.04
CA ILE A 495 -4.77 -12.29 12.62
C ILE A 495 -4.70 -12.18 14.14
N SER A 496 -5.48 -12.99 14.84
CA SER A 496 -5.43 -13.05 16.30
C SER A 496 -5.49 -14.49 16.78
N THR A 497 -4.64 -14.81 17.75
CA THR A 497 -4.53 -16.15 18.30
C THR A 497 -4.42 -16.13 19.81
N LYS A 498 -4.96 -17.15 20.46
CA LYS A 498 -4.66 -17.45 21.86
C LYS A 498 -3.70 -18.61 21.88
N VAL A 499 -2.63 -18.47 22.66
CA VAL A 499 -1.65 -19.52 22.89
C VAL A 499 -1.62 -19.86 24.37
N GLU A 500 -1.37 -21.13 24.67
CA GLU A 500 -1.12 -21.58 26.04
C GLU A 500 0.24 -22.25 26.16
N PRO A 501 0.88 -22.20 27.35
CA PRO A 501 2.13 -22.89 27.57
C PRO A 501 2.00 -24.39 27.35
N VAL A 502 3.00 -25.00 26.72
CA VAL A 502 3.12 -26.46 26.73
C VAL A 502 3.59 -26.88 28.12
N LEU A 503 2.73 -27.53 28.89
CA LEU A 503 3.10 -28.09 30.19
C LEU A 503 4.12 -29.21 29.98
N GLY A 504 5.29 -29.06 30.58
CA GLY A 504 6.30 -30.12 30.60
C GLY A 504 5.82 -31.30 31.44
N LYS A 505 6.36 -32.50 31.18
CA LYS A 505 6.12 -33.71 32.00
C LYS A 505 6.50 -33.56 33.49
N GLU A 506 7.19 -32.48 33.88
CA GLU A 506 7.62 -32.21 35.25
C GLU A 506 6.67 -31.28 36.02
N GLU A 507 5.67 -30.68 35.35
CA GLU A 507 4.65 -29.81 35.97
C GLU A 507 3.25 -30.45 36.05
N LEU A 508 3.13 -31.73 35.66
CA LEU A 508 1.99 -32.63 35.89
C LEU A 508 2.40 -33.71 36.90
#